data_AF-A0A452ZRQ8-F1
#
_entry.id   AF-A0A452ZRQ8-F1
#
_cell.length_a   1.000
_cell.length_b   1.000
_cell.length_c   1.000
_cell.angle_alpha   90.00
_cell.angle_beta   90.00
_cell.angle_gamma   90.00
#
_symmetry.space_group_name_H-M   'P 1'
#
loop_
_entity.id
_entity.type
_entity.pdbx_description
1 polymer ?
#
loop_
_entity_poly.entity_id
_entity_poly.type
_entity_poly.pdbx_seq_one_letter_code
_entity_poly.pdbx_strand_id
1 'polypeptide(L)' 'LQSKTLAQVTMRPTDSPFWKGLMRTKDLFFRRVKFLVGNGISTRFWEDTWLGETPLAVQYPTFITLCNVRRIM' A
#
# COMPACT_ATOMS: atom_id res chain seq x y z
N LEU A 1 -15.78 -11.14 -7.63
CA LEU A 1 -14.57 -10.64 -8.36
C LEU A 1 -13.85 -9.67 -7.43
N GLN A 2 -12.77 -10.06 -6.75
CA GLN A 2 -12.04 -9.13 -5.87
C GLN A 2 -11.25 -8.13 -6.74
N SER A 3 -11.69 -6.87 -6.77
CA SER A 3 -10.93 -5.79 -7.39
C SER A 3 -9.73 -5.48 -6.51
N LYS A 4 -8.54 -5.95 -6.91
CA LYS A 4 -7.29 -5.55 -6.27
C LYS A 4 -6.94 -4.14 -6.73
N THR A 5 -6.57 -3.28 -5.79
CA THR A 5 -6.08 -1.93 -6.10
C THR A 5 -4.66 -1.99 -6.67
N LEU A 6 -4.25 -1.00 -7.46
CA LEU A 6 -2.92 -0.95 -8.07
C LEU A 6 -1.78 -1.15 -7.05
N ALA A 7 -1.94 -0.62 -5.83
CA ALA A 7 -0.98 -0.80 -4.74
C ALA A 7 -0.80 -2.28 -4.33
N GLN A 8 -1.89 -3.06 -4.32
CA GLN A 8 -1.90 -4.47 -3.89
C GLN A 8 -1.43 -5.44 -4.99
N VAL A 9 -1.37 -4.99 -6.24
CA VAL A 9 -0.87 -5.82 -7.33
C VAL A 9 0.65 -5.93 -7.20
N THR A 10 1.17 -7.15 -7.34
CA THR A 10 2.59 -7.48 -7.39
C THR A 10 2.92 -8.06 -8.77
N MET A 11 4.16 -7.85 -9.22
CA MET A 11 4.64 -8.34 -10.50
C MET A 11 4.75 -9.87 -10.49
N ARG A 12 4.23 -10.52 -11.52
CA ARG A 12 4.29 -11.98 -11.71
C ARG A 12 5.27 -12.35 -12.81
N PRO A 13 5.89 -13.55 -12.77
CA PRO A 13 6.78 -14.02 -13.82
C PRO A 13 6.10 -14.10 -15.19
N THR A 14 4.79 -14.39 -15.21
CA THR A 14 3.96 -14.52 -16.42
C THR A 14 3.50 -13.19 -17.01
N ASP A 15 3.76 -12.06 -16.35
CA ASP A 15 3.28 -10.76 -16.81
C ASP A 15 4.03 -10.29 -18.06
N SER A 16 3.34 -9.49 -18.86
CA SER A 16 3.91 -8.91 -20.07
C SER A 16 5.12 -8.02 -19.75
N PRO A 17 6.13 -7.93 -20.64
CA PRO A 17 7.28 -7.05 -20.44
C PRO A 17 6.88 -5.59 -20.16
N PHE A 18 5.81 -5.11 -20.81
CA PHE A 18 5.23 -3.81 -20.56
C PHE A 18 4.73 -3.67 -19.11
N TRP A 19 3.93 -4.63 -18.63
CA TRP A 19 3.40 -4.59 -17.26
C TRP A 19 4.52 -4.64 -16.22
N LYS A 20 5.57 -5.44 -16.47
CA LYS A 20 6.76 -5.49 -15.60
C LYS A 20 7.47 -4.13 -15.52
N GLY A 21 7.59 -3.42 -16.64
CA GLY A 21 8.12 -2.06 -16.66
C GLY A 21 7.27 -1.09 -15.84
N LEU A 22 5.95 -1.11 -16.04
CA LEU A 22 5.03 -0.27 -15.27
C LEU A 22 5.09 -0.56 -13.76
N MET A 23 5.14 -1.84 -13.37
CA MET A 23 5.22 -2.27 -11.97
C MET A 23 6.50 -1.82 -11.27
N ARG A 24 7.63 -1.67 -11.98
CA ARG A 24 8.87 -1.09 -11.41
C ARG A 24 8.71 0.39 -11.09
N THR A 25 8.02 1.14 -11.95
CA THR A 25 7.73 2.57 -11.72
C THR A 25 6.71 2.77 -10.60
N LYS A 26 5.80 1.81 -10.43
CA LYS A 26 4.77 1.82 -9.38
C LYS A 26 5.37 2.10 -7.99
N ASP A 27 6.38 1.35 -7.59
CA ASP A 27 6.96 1.49 -6.24
C ASP A 27 7.64 2.85 -6.04
N LEU A 28 8.30 3.38 -7.06
CA LEU A 28 8.89 4.73 -7.02
C LEU A 28 7.82 5.81 -6.91
N PHE A 29 6.70 5.65 -7.63
CA PHE A 29 5.57 6.57 -7.59
C PHE A 29 4.94 6.61 -6.18
N PHE A 30 4.64 5.45 -5.58
CA PHE A 30 4.04 5.40 -4.23
C PHE A 30 4.94 6.01 -3.14
N ARG A 31 6.27 5.99 -3.31
CA ARG A 31 7.20 6.65 -2.38
C ARG A 31 7.24 8.17 -2.49
N ARG A 32 6.87 8.74 -3.65
CA ARG A 32 7.04 10.18 -3.94
C ARG A 32 5.73 10.97 -3.90
N VAL A 33 4.60 10.29 -3.90
CA VAL A 33 3.28 10.92 -3.97
C VAL A 33 2.70 11.08 -2.57
N LYS A 34 2.19 12.27 -2.27
CA LYS A 34 1.39 12.52 -1.07
C LYS A 34 -0.07 12.23 -1.40
N PHE A 35 -0.68 11.35 -0.64
CA PHE A 35 -2.10 11.06 -0.77
C PHE A 35 -2.90 12.06 0.07
N LEU A 36 -3.96 12.65 -0.51
CA LEU A 36 -4.94 13.41 0.26
C LEU A 36 -6.06 12.45 0.65
N VAL A 37 -6.18 12.18 1.94
CA VAL A 37 -7.23 11.29 2.47
C VAL A 37 -8.51 12.07 2.65
N GLY A 38 -9.59 11.61 2.02
CA GLY A 38 -10.95 12.07 2.33
C GLY A 38 -11.44 11.50 3.66
N ASN A 39 -12.55 10.75 3.63
CA ASN A 39 -13.17 10.18 4.84
C ASN A 39 -12.39 9.02 5.50
N GLY A 40 -11.22 8.63 4.98
CA GLY A 40 -10.33 7.65 5.60
C GLY A 40 -10.76 6.18 5.56
N ILE A 41 -12.00 5.88 5.15
CA ILE A 41 -12.59 4.54 5.26
C ILE A 41 -11.83 3.51 4.40
N SER A 42 -11.40 3.91 3.20
CA SER A 42 -10.67 3.05 2.25
C SER A 42 -9.17 3.33 2.21
N THR A 43 -8.62 4.03 3.20
CA THR A 43 -7.23 4.45 3.19
C THR A 43 -6.32 3.41 3.82
N ARG A 44 -5.26 3.02 3.11
CA ARG A 44 -4.19 2.14 3.61
C ARG A 44 -3.21 2.92 4.49
N PHE A 45 -3.73 3.44 5.60
CA PHE A 45 -2.98 4.31 6.50
C PHE A 45 -1.69 3.67 7.05
N TRP A 46 -1.72 2.36 7.29
CA TRP A 46 -0.58 1.64 7.85
C TRP A 46 0.44 1.14 6.81
N GLU A 47 -0.05 0.75 5.64
CA GLU A 47 0.75 0.08 4.60
C GLU A 47 1.45 1.07 3.66
N ASP A 48 0.83 2.23 3.40
CA ASP A 48 1.43 3.25 2.53
C ASP A 48 2.37 4.18 3.34
N THR A 49 3.39 4.75 2.69
CA THR A 49 4.30 5.72 3.32
C THR A 49 3.67 7.11 3.35
N TRP A 50 3.06 7.47 4.48
CA TRP A 50 2.42 8.78 4.68
C TRP A 50 3.37 9.85 5.23
N LEU A 51 4.22 9.44 6.17
CA LEU A 51 5.11 10.31 6.93
C LEU A 51 6.54 9.74 6.91
N GLY A 52 7.49 10.53 6.42
CA GLY A 52 8.89 10.11 6.30
C GLY A 52 9.13 9.15 5.14
N GLU A 53 10.13 8.28 5.28
CA GLU A 53 10.60 7.37 4.22
C GLU A 53 10.04 5.94 4.34
N THR A 54 9.44 5.58 5.49
CA THR A 54 8.98 4.21 5.78
C THR A 54 7.50 4.17 6.18
N PRO A 55 6.75 3.11 5.81
CA PRO A 55 5.35 2.95 6.23
C PRO A 55 5.20 2.91 7.75
N LEU A 56 4.07 3.41 8.26
CA LEU A 56 3.81 3.43 9.70
C LEU A 56 3.75 2.02 10.31
N ALA A 57 3.36 1.01 9.53
CA ALA A 57 3.41 -0.40 9.93
C ALA A 57 4.80 -0.86 10.36
N VAL A 58 5.85 -0.35 9.69
CA VAL A 58 7.24 -0.70 9.97
C VAL A 58 7.75 0.06 11.20
N GLN A 59 7.32 1.31 11.38
CA GLN A 59 7.71 2.14 12.51
C GLN A 59 7.02 1.70 13.82
N TYR A 60 5.78 1.20 13.73
CA TYR A 60 4.95 0.85 14.89
C TYR A 60 4.32 -0.57 14.78
N PRO A 61 5.14 -1.64 14.77
CA PRO A 61 4.69 -3.01 14.54
C PRO A 61 3.73 -3.55 15.62
N THR A 62 3.87 -3.10 16.86
CA THR A 62 2.97 -3.50 17.95
C THR A 62 1.58 -2.87 17.81
N PHE A 63 1.53 -1.62 17.36
CA PHE A 63 0.28 -0.86 17.25
C PHE A 63 -0.60 -1.36 16.11
N ILE A 64 0.01 -1.68 14.96
CA ILE A 64 -0.72 -2.26 13.83
C ILE A 64 -1.37 -3.61 14.18
N THR A 65 -0.69 -4.43 14.97
CA THR A 65 -1.24 -5.72 15.44
C THR A 65 -2.50 -5.49 16.26
N LEU A 66 -2.49 -4.53 17.19
CA LEU A 66 -3.66 -4.17 18.00
C LEU A 66 -4.80 -3.58 17.15
N CYS A 67 -4.49 -2.73 16.17
CA CYS A 67 -5.49 -2.16 15.27
C CYS A 67 -6.14 -3.22 14.36
N ASN A 68 -5.37 -4.19 13.87
CA ASN A 68 -5.89 -5.25 13.01
C ASN A 68 -6.77 -6.25 13.78
N VAL A 69 -6.45 -6.53 15.05
CA VAL A 69 -7.28 -7.37 15.93
C VAL A 69 -8.66 -6.74 16.18
N ARG A 70 -8.75 -5.40 16.20
CA ARG A 70 -10.01 -4.66 16.39
C ARG A 70 -10.85 -4.50 15.12
N ARG A 71 -10.36 -4.93 13.96
CA ARG A 71 -11.05 -4.78 12.66
C ARG A 71 -11.83 -6.05 12.24
N ILE A 72 -11.92 -7.05 13.12
CA ILE A 72 -12.82 -8.20 12.97
C ILE A 72 -14.13 -7.89 13.71
N MET A 73 -14.96 -7.04 13.11
CA MET A 73 -16.42 -7.05 13.24
C MET A 73 -17.04 -6.28 12.08
#